data_AF-A0A9E1YWF5-F1
#
_entry.id   AF-A0A9E1YWF5-F1
#
_cell.length_a   1.000
_cell.length_b   1.000
_cell.length_c   1.000
_cell.angle_alpha   90.00
_cell.angle_beta   90.00
_cell.angle_gamma   90.00
#
_symmetry.space_group_name_H-M   'P 1'
#
loop_
_entity.id
_entity.type
_entity.pdbx_description
1 polymer ?
#
loop_
_entity_poly.entity_id
_entity_poly.type
_entity_poly.pdbx_seq_one_letter_code
_entity_poly.pdbx_strand_id
1 'polypeptide(L)'
;MSRKRNFSKRQLRDALGMFATGVTIITSCTRDDELLGVTCNSFNSVSLDPPMVLFSLSRQAHSLNKFEGCDFFAVNILADNQRDLSDRFARPSLD
;
A
#
# COMPACT_ATOMS: atom_id res chain seq x y z
N MET A 1 15.33 -27.45 8.30
CA MET A 1 14.52 -28.03 7.21
C MET A 1 13.55 -26.97 6.69
N SER A 2 13.72 -26.50 5.44
CA SER A 2 12.76 -25.57 4.83
C SER A 2 11.59 -26.37 4.26
N ARG A 3 10.41 -26.25 4.87
CA ARG A 3 9.18 -26.89 4.40
C ARG A 3 8.84 -26.33 3.01
N LYS A 4 8.83 -27.19 1.98
CA LYS A 4 8.39 -26.81 0.63
C LYS A 4 6.98 -26.23 0.72
N ARG A 5 6.75 -25.08 0.07
CA ARG A 5 5.42 -24.50 -0.07
C ARG A 5 4.55 -25.43 -0.93
N ASN A 6 3.39 -25.82 -0.43
CA ASN A 6 2.44 -26.70 -1.13
C ASN A 6 1.53 -25.94 -2.12
N PHE A 7 1.84 -24.68 -2.43
CA PHE A 7 1.06 -23.83 -3.33
C PHE A 7 1.95 -22.79 -4.01
N SER A 8 1.55 -22.36 -5.21
CA SER A 8 2.23 -21.33 -5.99
C SER A 8 1.93 -19.92 -5.46
N LYS A 9 2.75 -18.93 -5.85
CA LYS A 9 2.50 -17.51 -5.55
C LYS A 9 1.16 -17.02 -6.11
N ARG A 10 0.76 -17.54 -7.28
CA ARG A 10 -0.51 -17.17 -7.93
C ARG A 10 -1.70 -17.70 -7.14
N GLN A 11 -1.66 -18.96 -6.72
CA GLN A 11 -2.71 -19.56 -5.88
C GLN A 11 -2.91 -18.80 -4.56
N LEU A 12 -1.82 -18.38 -3.90
CA LEU A 12 -1.92 -17.55 -2.70
C LEU A 12 -2.56 -16.19 -3.00
N ARG A 13 -2.15 -15.52 -4.09
CA ARG A 13 -2.71 -14.23 -4.49
C ARG A 13 -4.20 -14.33 -4.79
N ASP A 14 -4.61 -15.37 -5.52
CA ASP A 14 -6.01 -15.59 -5.87
C ASP A 14 -6.84 -15.86 -4.60
N ALA A 15 -6.33 -16.67 -3.67
CA ALA A 15 -6.99 -16.91 -2.37
C ALA A 15 -7.14 -15.63 -1.54
N LEU A 16 -6.10 -14.78 -1.48
CA LEU A 16 -6.16 -13.49 -0.78
C LEU A 16 -7.11 -12.49 -1.46
N GLY A 17 -7.22 -12.55 -2.80
CA GLY A 17 -8.13 -11.71 -3.58
C GLY A 17 -9.61 -11.99 -3.35
N MET A 18 -9.96 -13.10 -2.69
CA MET A 18 -11.35 -13.40 -2.31
C MET A 18 -11.88 -12.51 -1.18
N PHE A 19 -10.99 -11.86 -0.42
CA PHE A 19 -11.39 -10.89 0.60
C PHE A 19 -11.46 -9.49 -0.04
N ALA A 20 -12.68 -9.01 -0.27
CA ALA A 20 -12.91 -7.69 -0.85
C ALA A 20 -12.42 -6.58 0.09
N THR A 21 -11.74 -5.57 -0.47
CA THR A 21 -11.30 -4.37 0.25
C THR A 21 -11.64 -3.12 -0.54
N GLY A 22 -11.67 -1.97 0.15
CA GLY A 22 -11.59 -0.67 -0.51
C GLY A 22 -10.19 -0.43 -1.10
N VAL A 23 -10.06 0.64 -1.87
CA VAL A 23 -8.77 1.09 -2.41
C VAL A 23 -8.36 2.38 -1.71
N THR A 24 -7.09 2.46 -1.31
CA THR A 24 -6.51 3.68 -0.76
C THR A 24 -5.29 4.12 -1.56
N ILE A 25 -4.97 5.41 -1.48
CA ILE A 25 -3.65 5.94 -1.84
C ILE A 25 -2.99 6.44 -0.57
N ILE A 26 -1.82 5.89 -0.28
CA ILE A 26 -0.96 6.37 0.80
C ILE A 26 -0.05 7.44 0.22
N THR A 27 -0.08 8.64 0.80
CA THR A 27 0.76 9.77 0.37
C THR A 27 1.65 10.24 1.49
N SER A 28 2.81 10.76 1.15
CA SER A 28 3.73 11.38 2.09
C SER A 28 4.59 12.44 1.39
N CYS A 29 5.31 13.24 2.16
CA CYS A 29 6.28 14.22 1.68
C CYS A 29 7.60 13.96 2.40
N THR A 30 8.69 13.83 1.65
CA THR A 30 10.02 13.72 2.25
C THR A 30 10.46 15.07 2.84
N ARG A 31 11.55 15.06 3.61
CA ARG A 31 12.15 16.29 4.14
C ARG A 31 12.76 17.20 3.06
N ASP A 32 12.99 16.65 1.86
CA ASP A 32 13.48 17.37 0.68
C ASP A 32 12.33 17.77 -0.27
N ASP A 33 11.10 17.86 0.25
CA ASP A 33 9.87 18.22 -0.46
C ASP A 33 9.50 17.29 -1.65
N GLU A 34 9.97 16.05 -1.64
CA GLU A 34 9.57 15.05 -2.64
C GLU A 34 8.22 14.43 -2.28
N LEU A 35 7.28 14.45 -3.23
CA LEU A 35 5.96 13.86 -3.05
C LEU A 35 5.95 12.37 -3.36
N LEU A 36 5.46 11.59 -2.41
CA LEU A 36 5.32 10.15 -2.53
C LEU A 36 3.85 9.78 -2.60
N GLY A 37 3.53 8.76 -3.41
CA GLY A 37 2.20 8.18 -3.46
C GLY A 37 2.24 6.72 -3.88
N VAL A 38 1.39 5.89 -3.27
CA VAL A 38 1.25 4.49 -3.64
C VAL A 38 -0.18 3.99 -3.43
N THR A 39 -0.72 3.33 -4.45
CA THR A 39 -2.00 2.61 -4.33
C THR A 39 -1.84 1.41 -3.41
N CYS A 40 -2.75 1.27 -2.45
CA CYS A 40 -2.72 0.23 -1.44
C CYS A 40 -4.13 -0.34 -1.20
N ASN A 41 -4.22 -1.65 -1.04
CA ASN A 41 -5.47 -2.32 -0.65
C ASN A 41 -5.29 -3.18 0.62
N SER A 42 -4.16 -3.02 1.32
CA SER A 42 -3.82 -3.71 2.58
C SER A 42 -4.08 -2.86 3.83
N PHE A 43 -4.66 -1.66 3.65
CA PHE A 43 -5.03 -0.78 4.74
C PHE A 43 -6.03 -1.44 5.69
N ASN A 44 -5.86 -1.24 7.00
CA ASN A 44 -6.83 -1.67 8.00
C ASN A 44 -6.78 -0.79 9.27
N SER A 45 -7.90 -0.69 9.98
CA SER A 45 -7.98 -0.11 11.32
C SER A 45 -7.40 -1.08 12.36
N VAL A 46 -6.67 -0.56 13.35
CA VAL A 46 -5.99 -1.37 14.37
C VAL A 46 -6.53 -1.07 15.77
N SER A 47 -6.61 0.20 16.14
CA SER A 47 -7.05 0.61 17.48
C SER A 47 -7.78 1.95 17.41
N LEU A 48 -8.71 2.15 18.35
CA LEU A 48 -9.40 3.44 18.57
C LEU A 48 -8.69 4.28 19.63
N ASP A 49 -8.06 3.64 20.63
CA ASP A 49 -7.31 4.31 21.70
C ASP A 49 -6.03 3.52 22.05
N PRO A 50 -4.82 4.04 21.72
CA PRO A 50 -4.60 5.19 20.86
C PRO A 50 -5.10 4.93 19.43
N PRO A 51 -5.51 5.96 18.67
CA PRO A 51 -5.99 5.78 17.30
C PRO A 51 -4.87 5.29 16.40
N MET A 52 -5.03 4.08 15.84
CA MET A 52 -4.02 3.43 15.02
C MET A 52 -4.61 2.75 13.80
N VAL A 53 -3.85 2.83 12.71
CA VAL A 53 -4.10 2.13 11.45
C VAL A 53 -2.81 1.47 10.97
N LEU A 54 -2.91 0.53 10.04
CA LEU A 54 -1.77 -0.06 9.37
C LEU A 54 -2.00 -0.16 7.87
N PHE A 55 -0.91 -0.29 7.13
CA PHE A 55 -0.87 -0.78 5.76
C PHE A 55 0.47 -1.50 5.56
N SER A 56 0.56 -2.33 4.52
CA SER A 56 1.78 -3.06 4.18
C SER A 56 2.37 -2.54 2.87
N LEU A 57 3.64 -2.12 2.90
CA LEU A 57 4.41 -1.77 1.71
C LEU A 57 5.32 -2.94 1.31
N SER A 58 5.46 -3.18 0.02
CA SER A 58 6.39 -4.21 -0.47
C SER A 58 7.83 -3.83 -0.11
N ARG A 59 8.60 -4.80 0.40
CA ARG A 59 10.05 -4.64 0.60
C ARG A 59 10.84 -4.34 -0.68
N GLN A 60 10.22 -4.55 -1.84
CA GLN A 60 10.79 -4.28 -3.16
C GLN A 60 10.28 -2.95 -3.76
N ALA A 61 9.42 -2.22 -3.06
CA ALA A 61 8.94 -0.92 -3.52
C ALA A 61 10.10 0.07 -3.58
N HIS A 62 10.27 0.75 -4.72
CA HIS A 62 11.33 1.76 -4.89
C HIS A 62 11.18 2.93 -3.91
N SER A 63 9.95 3.23 -3.50
CA SER A 63 9.63 4.27 -2.54
C SER A 63 9.78 3.85 -1.07
N LEU A 64 10.13 2.60 -0.76
CA LEU A 64 10.18 2.09 0.62
C LEU A 64 11.08 2.94 1.53
N ASN A 65 12.36 3.09 1.15
CA ASN A 65 13.33 3.85 1.95
C ASN A 65 12.90 5.32 2.12
N LYS A 66 12.21 5.89 1.12
CA LYS A 66 11.70 7.26 1.19
C LYS A 66 10.54 7.36 2.18
N PHE A 67 9.58 6.44 2.12
CA PHE A 67 8.48 6.35 3.08
C PHE A 67 8.96 6.13 4.51
N GLU A 68 9.96 5.27 4.74
CA GLU A 68 10.54 5.03 6.07
C GLU A 68 11.20 6.28 6.68
N GLY A 69 11.70 7.20 5.84
CA GLY A 69 12.28 8.46 6.29
C GLY A 69 11.28 9.59 6.52
N CYS A 70 10.00 9.39 6.19
CA CYS A 70 8.97 10.42 6.34
C CYS A 70 8.37 10.41 7.75
N ASP A 71 8.16 11.61 8.31
CA ASP A 71 7.61 11.75 9.66
C ASP A 71 6.08 11.56 9.70
N PHE A 72 5.39 11.79 8.57
CA PHE A 72 3.93 11.71 8.46
C PHE A 72 3.49 11.07 7.14
N PHE A 73 2.29 10.50 7.13
CA PHE A 73 1.62 10.06 5.91
C PHE A 73 0.12 10.35 6.00
N ALA A 74 -0.55 10.37 4.85
CA ALA A 74 -2.00 10.45 4.76
C ALA A 74 -2.56 9.22 4.05
N VAL A 75 -3.77 8.82 4.47
CA VAL A 75 -4.54 7.73 3.85
C VAL A 75 -5.72 8.34 3.11
N ASN A 76 -5.73 8.23 1.79
CA ASN A 76 -6.82 8.70 0.95
C ASN A 76 -7.68 7.50 0.56
N ILE A 77 -8.89 7.39 1.08
CA ILE A 77 -9.85 6.33 0.70
C ILE A 77 -10.54 6.76 -0.59
N LEU A 78 -10.45 5.96 -1.65
CA LEU A 78 -10.95 6.33 -2.96
C LEU A 78 -12.44 6.01 -3.13
N ALA A 79 -13.14 6.89 -3.84
CA ALA A 79 -14.48 6.63 -4.36
C ALA A 79 -14.43 5.80 -5.66
N ASP A 80 -15.57 5.21 -6.02
CA ASP A 80 -15.72 4.33 -7.20
C ASP A 80 -15.29 5.01 -8.52
N ASN A 81 -15.55 6.32 -8.65
CA ASN A 81 -15.19 7.09 -9.84
C ASN A 81 -13.70 7.52 -9.90
N GLN A 82 -12.85 7.09 -8.96
CA GLN A 82 -11.42 7.45 -8.89
C GLN A 82 -10.49 6.31 -9.33
N ARG A 83 -10.98 5.40 -10.17
CA ARG A 83 -10.18 4.29 -10.69
C ARG A 83 -8.90 4.74 -11.41
N ASP A 84 -8.97 5.82 -12.18
CA ASP A 84 -7.80 6.34 -12.92
C ASP A 84 -6.68 6.81 -11.97
N LEU A 85 -7.04 7.35 -10.79
CA LEU A 85 -6.07 7.71 -9.76
C LEU A 85 -5.42 6.46 -9.16
N SER A 86 -6.23 5.45 -8.83
CA SER A 86 -5.71 4.15 -8.37
C SER A 86 -4.71 3.57 -9.36
N ASP A 87 -5.05 3.55 -10.66
CA ASP A 87 -4.19 2.99 -11.70
C ASP A 87 -2.90 3.80 -11.89
N ARG A 88 -2.97 5.13 -11.76
CA ARG A 88 -1.80 6.01 -11.83
C ARG A 88 -0.81 5.73 -10.70
N PHE A 89 -1.28 5.68 -9.45
CA PHE A 89 -0.42 5.48 -8.27
C PHE A 89 -0.03 4.01 -8.02
N ALA A 90 -0.55 3.06 -8.81
CA ALA A 90 -0.15 1.66 -8.76
C ALA A 90 1.04 1.33 -9.68
N ARG A 91 1.43 2.26 -10.56
CA ARG A 91 2.50 2.09 -11.54
C ARG A 91 3.73 2.91 -11.13
N PRO A 92 4.96 2.44 -11.39
CA PRO A 92 6.13 3.28 -11.28
C PRO A 92 5.99 4.47 -12.24
N SER A 93 6.13 5.70 -11.73
CA SER A 93 6.37 6.86 -12.57
C SER A 93 7.81 6.79 -13.06
N LEU A 94 8.00 6.89 -14.37
CA LEU A 94 9.30 7.14 -14.98
C LEU A 94 9.50 8.66 -14.97
N ASP A 95 9.85 9.21 -13.82
CA ASP A 95 10.45 10.55 -13.73
C ASP A 95 11.97 10.39 -13.76
#